data_AF-C3XSI3-F1
#
_entry.id   AF-C3XSI3-F1
#
_cell.length_a   1.000
_cell.length_b   1.000
_cell.length_c   1.000
_cell.angle_alpha   90.00
_cell.angle_beta   90.00
_cell.angle_gamma   90.00
#
_symmetry.space_group_name_H-M   'P 1'
#
loop_
_entity.id
_entity.type
_entity.pdbx_description
1 polymer ?
#
loop_
_entity_poly.entity_id
_entity_poly.type
_entity_poly.pdbx_seq_one_letter_code
_entity_poly.pdbx_strand_id
1 'polypeptide(L)'
;YCNPAANGYYLYIETSDPVQNDDKARIESATHPPTVGQGKCLTFYYHMYGTNVNTLNLYLKSGGALGNPIWTRSGTLGDEWRRAHVSIVKDSNFQITFEGVRGTSFRGDIAIDDIMLADGPCTCK
;
A
#
# COMPACT_ATOMS: atom_id res chain seq x y z
N TYR A 1 13.78 -0.72 -27.83
CA TYR A 1 13.03 -1.97 -27.60
C TYR A 1 13.20 -2.36 -26.14
N CYS A 2 12.26 -2.00 -25.27
CA CYS A 2 12.27 -2.44 -23.88
C CYS A 2 11.70 -3.85 -23.82
N ASN A 3 12.59 -4.82 -23.65
CA ASN A 3 12.24 -6.20 -23.35
C ASN A 3 11.67 -6.24 -21.91
N PRO A 4 10.46 -6.78 -21.66
CA PRO A 4 9.97 -6.90 -20.29
C PRO A 4 10.77 -8.04 -19.65
N ALA A 5 11.60 -7.72 -18.65
CA ALA A 5 12.11 -8.76 -17.78
C ALA A 5 10.89 -9.31 -17.02
N ALA A 6 10.45 -10.51 -17.39
CA ALA A 6 9.30 -11.21 -16.84
C ALA A 6 9.54 -11.75 -15.41
N ASN A 7 10.37 -11.06 -14.63
CA ASN A 7 10.72 -11.39 -13.24
C ASN A 7 10.61 -10.11 -12.40
N GLY A 8 9.43 -9.86 -11.86
CA GLY A 8 9.17 -8.84 -10.83
C GLY A 8 8.76 -9.52 -9.52
N TYR A 9 9.03 -8.90 -8.39
CA TYR A 9 8.62 -9.39 -7.07
C TYR A 9 7.53 -8.47 -6.54
N TYR A 10 6.33 -8.99 -6.35
CA TYR A 10 5.25 -8.26 -5.71
C TYR A 10 5.07 -8.76 -4.27
N LEU A 11 4.59 -7.87 -3.40
CA LEU A 11 4.15 -8.26 -2.07
C LEU A 11 2.67 -8.58 -2.14
N TYR A 12 2.30 -9.75 -1.64
CA TYR A 12 0.91 -10.18 -1.56
C TYR A 12 0.59 -10.68 -0.16
N ILE A 13 -0.69 -10.64 0.19
CA ILE A 13 -1.17 -11.16 1.46
C ILE A 13 -1.78 -12.53 1.19
N GLU A 14 -1.11 -13.57 1.69
CA GLU A 14 -1.60 -14.93 1.65
C GLU A 14 -2.84 -15.08 2.55
N THR A 15 -3.92 -15.60 1.99
CA THR A 15 -5.23 -15.67 2.63
C THR A 15 -5.69 -17.10 2.96
N SER A 16 -4.81 -18.10 2.85
CA SER A 16 -5.10 -19.50 3.20
C SER A 16 -5.13 -19.76 4.70
N ASP A 17 -5.82 -20.84 5.10
CA ASP A 17 -6.00 -21.24 6.51
C ASP A 17 -4.67 -21.52 7.21
N PRO A 18 -4.51 -21.22 8.53
CA PRO A 18 -5.56 -21.03 9.54
C PRO A 18 -5.75 -19.55 9.98
N VAL A 19 -5.92 -18.64 9.02
CA VAL A 19 -6.12 -17.19 9.25
C VAL A 19 -7.62 -16.88 9.46
N GLN A 20 -7.98 -15.99 10.39
CA GLN A 20 -9.37 -15.61 10.71
C GLN A 20 -9.89 -14.45 9.83
N ASN A 21 -11.20 -14.17 9.90
CA ASN A 21 -11.78 -12.98 9.24
C ASN A 21 -11.25 -11.70 9.89
N ASP A 22 -11.05 -10.64 9.09
CA ASP A 22 -10.51 -9.33 9.52
C ASP A 22 -9.07 -9.35 10.03
N ASP A 23 -8.35 -10.46 9.82
CA ASP A 23 -6.90 -10.48 10.06
C ASP A 23 -6.20 -9.45 9.17
N LYS A 24 -5.21 -8.80 9.78
CA LYS A 24 -4.46 -7.68 9.21
C LYS A 24 -3.02 -8.07 9.01
N ALA A 25 -2.57 -8.03 7.78
CA ALA A 25 -1.15 -8.13 7.46
C ALA A 25 -0.60 -6.72 7.22
N ARG A 26 0.51 -6.38 7.89
CA ARG A 26 1.17 -5.08 7.77
C ARG A 26 2.60 -5.24 7.30
N ILE A 27 3.00 -4.38 6.38
CA ILE A 27 4.40 -4.15 6.06
C ILE A 27 4.75 -2.70 6.36
N GLU A 28 5.86 -2.50 7.07
CA GLU A 28 6.34 -1.19 7.49
C GLU A 28 7.67 -0.87 6.81
N SER A 29 7.82 0.35 6.32
CA SER A 29 9.10 0.84 5.81
C SER A 29 10.10 1.08 6.94
N ALA A 30 11.36 1.33 6.57
CA ALA A 30 12.30 2.00 7.46
C ALA A 30 11.77 3.39 7.89
N THR A 31 12.31 3.90 8.99
CA THR A 31 11.97 5.24 9.47
C THR A 31 12.51 6.31 8.53
N HIS A 32 11.63 7.21 8.10
CA HIS A 32 11.93 8.40 7.32
C HIS A 32 11.97 9.64 8.23
N PRO A 33 12.88 10.61 7.97
CA PRO A 33 12.89 11.89 8.68
C PRO A 33 11.67 12.76 8.29
N PRO A 34 11.41 13.87 9.01
CA PRO A 34 10.35 14.81 8.64
C PRO A 34 10.51 15.28 7.19
N THR A 35 9.38 15.51 6.52
CA THR A 35 9.38 16.01 5.15
C THR A 35 9.82 17.47 5.12
N VAL A 36 10.56 17.85 4.08
CA VAL A 36 11.00 19.24 3.84
C VAL A 36 10.27 19.84 2.64
N GLY A 37 10.19 21.17 2.57
CA GLY A 37 9.60 21.87 1.42
C GLY A 37 8.13 21.50 1.19
N GLN A 38 7.82 21.03 -0.02
CA GLN A 38 6.45 20.68 -0.44
C GLN A 38 6.03 19.24 -0.08
N GLY A 39 6.81 18.53 0.74
CA GLY A 39 6.51 17.16 1.13
C GLY A 39 7.18 16.12 0.23
N LYS A 40 6.61 14.91 0.23
CA LYS A 40 7.04 13.78 -0.59
C LYS A 40 5.84 13.20 -1.36
N CYS A 41 6.11 12.56 -2.49
CA CYS A 41 5.13 11.80 -3.24
C CYS A 41 5.42 10.32 -3.11
N LEU A 42 4.49 9.58 -2.52
CA LEU A 42 4.49 8.12 -2.55
C LEU A 42 3.68 7.65 -3.75
N THR A 43 4.30 6.84 -4.60
CA THR A 43 3.63 6.14 -5.69
C THR A 43 3.80 4.65 -5.53
N PHE A 44 2.75 3.90 -5.83
CA PHE A 44 2.79 2.44 -5.82
C PHE A 44 1.72 1.90 -6.76
N TYR A 45 1.93 0.68 -7.22
CA TYR A 45 0.93 -0.10 -7.91
C TYR A 45 0.19 -1.00 -6.93
N TYR A 46 -1.09 -1.21 -7.18
CA TYR A 46 -1.91 -2.14 -6.43
C TYR A 46 -2.88 -2.88 -7.35
N HIS A 47 -3.13 -4.15 -7.03
CA HIS A 47 -4.13 -4.99 -7.68
C HIS A 47 -5.05 -5.57 -6.60
N MET A 48 -6.35 -5.47 -6.84
CA MET A 48 -7.39 -5.81 -5.87
C MET A 48 -8.54 -6.47 -6.63
N TYR A 49 -8.52 -7.80 -6.73
CA TYR A 49 -9.51 -8.56 -7.49
C TYR A 49 -9.93 -9.85 -6.78
N GLY A 50 -11.23 -10.16 -6.88
CA GLY A 50 -11.81 -11.42 -6.40
C GLY A 50 -12.99 -11.25 -5.46
N THR A 51 -13.66 -12.36 -5.13
CA THR A 51 -15.01 -12.34 -4.55
C THR A 51 -15.10 -11.87 -3.11
N ASN A 52 -13.98 -11.69 -2.41
CA ASN A 52 -13.94 -11.18 -1.04
C ASN A 52 -12.68 -10.36 -0.77
N VAL A 53 -12.28 -9.51 -1.71
CA VAL A 53 -11.27 -8.49 -1.41
C VAL A 53 -11.85 -7.49 -0.41
N ASN A 54 -11.21 -7.32 0.74
CA ASN A 54 -11.66 -6.37 1.75
C ASN A 54 -10.95 -5.02 1.55
N THR A 55 -9.91 -4.70 2.31
CA THR A 55 -9.41 -3.31 2.36
C THR A 55 -7.89 -3.25 2.32
N LEU A 56 -7.33 -2.34 1.52
CA LEU A 56 -5.93 -1.92 1.57
C LEU A 56 -5.87 -0.50 2.15
N ASN A 57 -5.17 -0.36 3.27
CA ASN A 57 -4.93 0.89 3.97
C ASN A 57 -3.45 1.29 3.89
N LEU A 58 -3.21 2.59 3.93
CA LEU A 58 -1.89 3.19 4.05
C LEU A 58 -1.87 4.13 5.26
N TYR A 59 -0.86 4.01 6.10
CA TYR A 59 -0.67 4.82 7.31
C TYR A 59 0.70 5.50 7.33
N LEU A 60 0.78 6.57 8.12
CA LEU A 60 2.04 7.20 8.54
C LEU A 60 2.23 6.98 10.04
N LYS A 61 2.90 5.89 10.40
CA LYS A 61 3.18 5.55 11.79
C LYS A 61 4.25 6.47 12.35
N SER A 62 4.02 7.07 13.51
CA SER A 62 4.95 8.00 14.16
C SER A 62 5.03 7.73 15.67
N GLY A 63 6.23 7.62 16.23
CA GLY A 63 6.42 7.37 17.66
C GLY A 63 5.78 6.07 18.16
N GLY A 64 5.67 5.05 17.31
CA GLY A 64 5.00 3.78 17.62
C GLY A 64 3.48 3.78 17.42
N ALA A 65 2.84 4.94 17.29
CA ALA A 65 1.40 5.05 17.02
C ALA A 65 1.12 4.97 15.51
N LEU A 66 0.21 4.09 15.10
CA LEU A 66 -0.17 3.90 13.70
C LEU A 66 -0.98 5.09 13.13
N GLY A 67 -1.83 5.69 13.97
CA GLY A 67 -2.72 6.78 13.56
C GLY A 67 -3.89 6.34 12.68
N ASN A 68 -4.48 7.29 11.96
CA ASN A 68 -5.55 7.05 10.99
C ASN A 68 -4.97 6.76 9.59
N PRO A 69 -5.68 6.00 8.74
CA PRO A 69 -5.23 5.78 7.37
C PRO A 69 -5.24 7.11 6.60
N ILE A 70 -4.21 7.33 5.80
CA ILE A 70 -4.09 8.48 4.89
C ILE A 70 -4.58 8.14 3.48
N TRP A 71 -4.71 6.85 3.17
CA TRP A 71 -5.27 6.35 1.92
C TRP A 71 -5.89 4.98 2.16
N THR A 72 -7.05 4.75 1.55
CA THR A 72 -7.80 3.50 1.67
C THR A 72 -8.45 3.15 0.33
N ARG A 73 -8.41 1.86 -0.03
CA ARG A 73 -9.26 1.27 -1.07
C ARG A 73 -9.89 0.00 -0.54
N SER A 74 -11.13 -0.24 -0.93
CA SER A 74 -11.89 -1.40 -0.48
C SER A 74 -12.63 -2.05 -1.65
N GLY A 75 -12.87 -3.35 -1.54
CA GLY A 75 -13.59 -4.15 -2.51
C GLY A 75 -12.74 -4.55 -3.72
N THR A 76 -13.36 -5.31 -4.62
CA THR A 76 -12.81 -5.64 -5.93
C THR A 76 -12.81 -4.40 -6.83
N LEU A 77 -11.71 -4.17 -7.53
CA LEU A 77 -11.50 -3.03 -8.41
C LEU A 77 -11.20 -3.46 -9.86
N GLY A 78 -11.56 -4.69 -10.21
CA GLY A 78 -11.29 -5.28 -11.52
C GLY A 78 -9.94 -5.99 -11.59
N ASP A 79 -9.77 -6.84 -12.60
CA ASP A 79 -8.54 -7.58 -12.84
C ASP A 79 -7.53 -6.71 -13.59
N GLU A 80 -7.08 -5.64 -12.95
CA GLU A 80 -6.10 -4.70 -13.50
C GLU A 80 -5.24 -4.06 -12.41
N TRP A 81 -3.99 -3.80 -12.73
CA TRP A 81 -3.09 -3.03 -11.88
C TRP A 81 -3.43 -1.55 -11.95
N ARG A 82 -3.59 -0.93 -10.78
CA ARG A 82 -3.89 0.50 -10.64
C ARG A 82 -2.72 1.20 -9.95
N ARG A 83 -2.48 2.46 -10.32
CA ARG A 83 -1.42 3.27 -9.71
C ARG A 83 -2.02 4.28 -8.73
N ALA A 84 -1.48 4.33 -7.52
CA ALA A 84 -1.81 5.33 -6.51
C ALA A 84 -0.72 6.42 -6.44
N HIS A 85 -1.15 7.64 -6.14
CA HIS A 85 -0.30 8.78 -5.84
C HIS A 85 -0.77 9.39 -4.52
N VAL A 86 0.11 9.46 -3.53
CA VAL A 86 -0.22 9.94 -2.18
C VAL A 86 0.81 10.98 -1.75
N SER A 87 0.36 12.22 -1.63
CA SER A 87 1.18 13.31 -1.10
C SER A 87 1.32 13.16 0.41
N ILE A 88 2.55 13.18 0.90
CA ILE A 88 2.91 13.02 2.31
C ILE A 88 3.57 14.32 2.80
N VAL A 89 2.99 14.90 3.84
CA VAL A 89 3.57 16.00 4.61
C VAL A 89 3.58 15.58 6.08
N LYS A 90 4.77 15.49 6.68
CA LYS A 90 4.94 15.10 8.07
C LYS A 90 6.07 15.88 8.72
N ASP A 91 5.79 16.40 9.90
CA ASP A 91 6.66 17.21 10.76
C ASP A 91 7.49 16.39 11.77
N SER A 92 7.30 15.07 11.79
CA SER A 92 7.98 14.12 12.68
C SER A 92 8.52 12.94 11.88
N ASN A 93 9.44 12.18 12.48
CA ASN A 93 9.88 10.90 11.93
C ASN A 93 8.68 9.98 11.72
N PHE A 94 8.63 9.27 10.59
CA PHE A 94 7.51 8.40 10.27
C PHE A 94 7.94 7.13 9.53
N GLN A 95 7.13 6.08 9.63
CA GLN A 95 7.19 4.90 8.78
C GLN A 95 5.94 4.85 7.91
N ILE A 96 6.11 4.40 6.67
CA ILE A 96 5.00 4.12 5.76
C ILE A 96 4.55 2.69 6.04
N THR A 97 3.27 2.52 6.39
CA THR A 97 2.71 1.20 6.69
C THR A 97 1.57 0.89 5.74
N PHE A 98 1.73 -0.16 4.94
CA PHE A 98 0.61 -0.75 4.20
C PHE A 98 -0.03 -1.83 5.07
N GLU A 99 -1.35 -1.83 5.14
CA GLU A 99 -2.14 -2.85 5.81
C GLU A 99 -3.15 -3.41 4.82
N GLY A 100 -3.08 -4.70 4.52
CA GLY A 100 -4.21 -5.37 3.91
C GLY A 100 -5.03 -6.07 4.98
N VAL A 101 -6.34 -5.84 4.90
CA VAL A 101 -7.36 -6.50 5.68
C VAL A 101 -7.88 -7.65 4.82
N ARG A 102 -7.81 -8.87 5.35
CA ARG A 102 -8.37 -10.05 4.67
C ARG A 102 -9.90 -9.95 4.65
N GLY A 103 -10.52 -10.34 3.54
CA GLY A 103 -11.97 -10.52 3.50
C GLY A 103 -12.38 -11.94 3.86
N THR A 104 -13.64 -12.29 3.64
CA THR A 104 -14.22 -13.53 4.16
C THR A 104 -13.90 -14.79 3.33
N SER A 105 -13.00 -14.71 2.34
CA SER A 105 -12.62 -15.85 1.50
C SER A 105 -11.20 -15.71 0.94
N PHE A 106 -10.61 -16.86 0.60
CA PHE A 106 -9.32 -17.01 -0.07
C PHE A 106 -9.33 -16.65 -1.57
N ARG A 107 -10.49 -16.33 -2.15
CA ARG A 107 -10.64 -16.06 -3.59
C ARG A 107 -10.48 -14.59 -3.96
N GLY A 108 -9.80 -13.81 -3.14
CA GLY A 108 -9.55 -12.39 -3.40
C GLY A 108 -8.17 -12.00 -2.93
N ASP A 109 -7.40 -11.39 -3.84
CA ASP A 109 -6.01 -11.04 -3.59
C ASP A 109 -5.84 -9.52 -3.52
N ILE A 110 -4.97 -9.09 -2.61
CA ILE A 110 -4.43 -7.73 -2.56
C ILE A 110 -2.93 -7.87 -2.80
N ALA A 111 -2.47 -7.27 -3.89
CA ALA A 111 -1.05 -7.18 -4.22
C ALA A 111 -0.62 -5.71 -4.35
N ILE A 112 0.62 -5.43 -3.94
CA ILE A 112 1.27 -4.13 -4.13
C ILE A 112 2.64 -4.33 -4.79
N ASP A 113 3.03 -3.38 -5.64
CA ASP A 113 4.31 -3.42 -6.36
C ASP A 113 4.83 -2.00 -6.64
N ASP A 114 6.08 -1.87 -7.08
CA ASP A 114 6.70 -0.64 -7.59
C ASP A 114 6.53 0.57 -6.64
N ILE A 115 6.79 0.36 -5.35
CA ILE A 115 6.68 1.38 -4.31
C ILE A 115 7.87 2.35 -4.41
N MET A 116 7.58 3.63 -4.65
CA MET A 116 8.57 4.68 -4.78
C MET A 116 8.17 5.91 -3.95
N LEU A 117 9.13 6.45 -3.20
CA LEU A 117 8.97 7.69 -2.44
C LEU A 117 9.93 8.73 -3.02
N ALA A 118 9.39 9.80 -3.60
CA ALA A 118 10.15 10.90 -4.18
C ALA A 118 9.93 12.21 -3.41
N ASP A 119 10.90 13.12 -3.47
CA ASP A 119 10.75 14.48 -2.93
C ASP A 119 9.83 15.32 -3.82
N GLY A 120 9.02 16.18 -3.19
CA GLY A 120 8.06 17.06 -3.87
C GLY A 120 6.63 16.51 -3.89
N PRO A 121 5.67 17.31 -4.37
CA PRO A 121 4.27 16.93 -4.42
C PRO A 121 4.02 15.88 -5.51
N CYS A 122 2.97 15.07 -5.36
CA CYS A 122 2.53 14.22 -6.46
C CYS A 122 2.01 15.08 -7.61
N THR A 123 2.62 14.93 -8.79
CA THR A 123 2.11 15.52 -10.03
C THR A 123 1.27 14.48 -10.76
N CYS A 124 -0.01 14.76 -11.01
CA CYS A 124 -0.74 14.02 -12.03
C CYS A 124 -0.07 14.30 -13.37
N LYS A 125 0.59 13.30 -13.95
CA LYS A 125 0.91 13.31 -15.38
C LYS A 125 0.08 12.24 -16.06
#